data_AF-F2QYK3-F1
#
_entry.id   AF-F2QYK3-F1
#
_cell.length_a   1.000
_cell.length_b   1.000
_cell.length_c   1.000
_cell.angle_alpha   90.00
_cell.angle_beta   90.00
_cell.angle_gamma   90.00
#
_symmetry.space_group_name_H-M   'P 1'
#
loop_
_entity.id
_entity.type
_entity.pdbx_description
1 polymer ?
#
loop_
_entity_poly.entity_id
_entity_poly.type
_entity_poly.pdbx_seq_one_letter_code
_entity_poly.pdbx_strand_id
1 'polypeptide(L)'
;MVTAVLFVNNATPSTITAFHDLISNELPTIEGKWSFQLKIFLNNKYSKPTSVASSQVPSRYLYTLQLSYLPGKAISIINNTKALVTTTQLKNEEKATNYDLEDTTEVDSVENDRLRNQFECGAATDATSDPWNVFISTKLQSLWNLKQTIKGEGGNSYVVSLGNITESKHEVFRVRTTNCFLHGVFKGFLIEIESLDSLEGDQDNEEKEKIAKMDDKQRLIYEFSVKINKIKRLIEVCDFPQGKLCFNVLSDSKLDHYSDLCQQYSDALQF
;
A
#
# COMPACT_ATOMS: atom_id res chain seq x y z
N MET A 1 -4.17 8.69 -5.69
CA MET A 1 -5.00 7.57 -5.19
C MET A 1 -4.97 7.56 -3.67
N VAL A 2 -6.06 7.16 -3.01
CA VAL A 2 -6.13 7.12 -1.53
C VAL A 2 -6.49 5.70 -1.11
N THR A 3 -5.71 5.17 -0.18
CA THR A 3 -5.83 3.82 0.36
C THR A 3 -6.10 3.87 1.86
N ALA A 4 -6.81 2.85 2.34
CA ALA A 4 -6.98 2.58 3.76
C ALA A 4 -6.86 1.07 4.00
N VAL A 5 -6.30 0.71 5.15
CA VAL A 5 -6.15 -0.68 5.58
C VAL A 5 -6.97 -0.90 6.84
N LEU A 6 -7.92 -1.84 6.79
CA LEU A 6 -8.76 -2.25 7.89
C LEU A 6 -8.30 -3.62 8.41
N PHE A 7 -7.94 -3.70 9.69
CA PHE A 7 -7.55 -4.95 10.32
C PHE A 7 -8.52 -5.36 11.43
N VAL A 8 -9.05 -6.57 11.32
CA VAL A 8 -10.04 -7.16 12.23
C VAL A 8 -9.37 -8.22 13.10
N ASN A 9 -9.03 -7.86 14.33
CA ASN A 9 -8.32 -8.73 15.26
C ASN A 9 -9.18 -9.92 15.74
N ASN A 10 -10.47 -9.68 16.00
CA ASN A 10 -11.39 -10.68 16.55
C ASN A 10 -12.10 -11.48 15.45
N ALA A 11 -11.39 -11.75 14.36
CA ALA A 11 -11.89 -12.57 13.26
C ALA A 11 -11.60 -14.06 13.50
N THR A 12 -12.25 -14.90 12.72
CA THR A 12 -11.89 -16.32 12.54
C THR A 12 -11.44 -16.53 11.10
N PRO A 13 -10.72 -17.62 10.77
CA PRO A 13 -10.37 -17.92 9.39
C PRO A 13 -11.57 -17.98 8.44
N SER A 14 -12.76 -18.31 8.94
CA SER A 14 -14.03 -18.33 8.19
C SER A 14 -14.67 -16.96 7.98
N THR A 15 -14.23 -15.91 8.70
CA THR A 15 -14.77 -14.55 8.56
C THR A 15 -14.60 -14.01 7.14
N ILE A 16 -13.50 -14.39 6.46
CA ILE A 16 -13.28 -14.00 5.06
C ILE A 16 -14.37 -14.52 4.12
N THR A 17 -14.88 -15.73 4.35
CA THR A 17 -15.95 -16.32 3.52
C THR A 17 -17.26 -15.60 3.73
N ALA A 18 -17.63 -15.35 5.00
CA ALA A 18 -18.82 -14.57 5.32
C ALA A 18 -18.75 -13.16 4.70
N PHE A 19 -17.56 -12.55 4.68
CA PHE A 19 -17.33 -11.27 4.04
C PHE A 19 -17.44 -11.33 2.50
N HIS A 20 -16.97 -12.41 1.87
CA HIS A 20 -17.11 -12.60 0.42
C HIS A 20 -18.58 -12.77 0.03
N ASP A 21 -19.36 -13.47 0.82
CA ASP A 21 -20.81 -13.61 0.62
C ASP A 21 -21.51 -12.25 0.77
N LEU A 22 -21.09 -11.45 1.76
CA LEU A 22 -21.60 -10.11 1.98
C LEU A 22 -21.33 -9.22 0.76
N ILE A 23 -20.07 -9.12 0.31
CA ILE A 23 -19.70 -8.24 -0.81
C ILE A 23 -20.37 -8.71 -2.11
N SER A 24 -20.61 -10.01 -2.27
CA SER A 24 -21.25 -10.55 -3.47
C SER A 24 -22.67 -10.01 -3.72
N ASN A 25 -23.34 -9.47 -2.69
CA ASN A 25 -24.62 -8.76 -2.86
C ASN A 25 -24.47 -7.45 -3.67
N GLU A 26 -23.30 -6.83 -3.64
CA GLU A 26 -22.97 -5.61 -4.41
C GLU A 26 -22.49 -5.90 -5.83
N LEU A 27 -22.59 -7.16 -6.29
CA LEU A 27 -22.20 -7.61 -7.64
C LEU A 27 -20.79 -7.14 -8.06
N PRO A 28 -19.74 -7.44 -7.26
CA PRO A 28 -18.38 -7.02 -7.56
C PRO A 28 -17.82 -7.71 -8.81
N THR A 29 -16.90 -7.04 -9.49
CA THR A 29 -16.03 -7.71 -10.47
C THR A 29 -14.80 -8.28 -9.78
N ILE A 30 -14.52 -9.56 -9.99
CA ILE A 30 -13.37 -10.24 -9.37
C ILE A 30 -12.14 -10.01 -10.24
N GLU A 31 -11.14 -9.28 -9.73
CA GLU A 31 -9.90 -8.98 -10.46
C GLU A 31 -8.86 -10.10 -10.34
N GLY A 32 -8.92 -10.92 -9.28
CA GLY A 32 -8.05 -12.09 -9.14
C GLY A 32 -7.54 -12.34 -7.73
N LYS A 33 -6.44 -13.11 -7.65
CA LYS A 33 -5.81 -13.49 -6.38
C LYS A 33 -4.87 -12.42 -5.88
N TRP A 34 -4.85 -12.27 -4.56
CA TRP A 34 -4.06 -11.27 -3.87
C TRP A 34 -3.28 -11.87 -2.71
N SER A 35 -2.04 -11.41 -2.54
CA SER A 35 -1.20 -11.73 -1.39
C SER A 35 -0.31 -10.57 -0.99
N PHE A 36 0.07 -10.55 0.28
CA PHE A 36 1.03 -9.60 0.81
C PHE A 36 2.00 -10.28 1.77
N GLN A 37 3.17 -9.67 1.94
CA GLN A 37 4.16 -10.05 2.92
C GLN A 37 4.74 -8.80 3.57
N LEU A 38 4.57 -8.69 4.89
CA LEU A 38 5.18 -7.66 5.71
C LEU A 38 6.29 -8.30 6.56
N LYS A 39 7.53 -7.87 6.35
CA LYS A 39 8.69 -8.26 7.16
C LYS A 39 9.07 -7.12 8.10
N ILE A 40 9.34 -7.47 9.35
CA ILE A 40 9.74 -6.52 10.38
C ILE A 40 11.15 -6.85 10.84
N PHE A 41 12.08 -5.94 10.59
CA PHE A 41 13.47 -6.04 10.99
C PHE A 41 13.77 -5.09 12.15
N LEU A 42 14.55 -5.56 13.12
CA LEU A 42 15.09 -4.74 14.20
C LEU A 42 16.57 -4.50 13.97
N ASN A 43 17.01 -3.26 14.12
CA ASN A 43 18.43 -2.94 14.02
C ASN A 43 19.25 -3.66 15.11
N ASN A 44 20.47 -4.06 14.75
CA ASN A 44 21.41 -4.65 15.68
C ASN A 44 22.13 -3.55 16.48
N LYS A 45 21.88 -3.49 17.79
CA LYS A 45 22.53 -2.52 18.69
C LYS A 45 24.04 -2.73 18.85
N TYR A 46 24.55 -3.90 18.48
CA TYR A 46 25.98 -4.20 18.55
C TYR A 46 26.74 -3.75 17.30
N SER A 47 26.03 -3.47 16.21
CA SER A 47 26.61 -2.97 14.96
C SER A 47 26.77 -1.45 15.03
N LYS A 48 27.73 -1.03 15.84
CA LYS A 48 28.01 0.37 16.16
C LYS A 48 29.51 0.64 16.09
N PRO A 49 29.92 1.90 15.87
CA PRO A 49 31.30 2.31 16.05
C PRO A 49 31.78 2.03 17.49
N THR A 50 33.08 1.76 17.66
CA THR A 50 33.71 1.53 18.97
C THR A 50 33.58 2.71 19.93
N SER A 51 33.33 3.92 19.42
CA SER A 51 33.16 5.15 20.20
C SER A 51 31.80 5.30 20.90
N VAL A 52 30.79 4.49 20.54
CA VAL A 52 29.41 4.63 21.03
C VAL A 52 29.06 3.43 21.89
N ALA A 53 28.39 3.59 23.04
CA ALA A 53 27.92 2.46 23.84
C ALA A 53 26.65 1.82 23.24
N SER A 54 26.41 0.51 23.45
CA SER A 54 25.24 -0.18 22.87
C SER A 54 23.92 0.32 23.45
N SER A 55 23.94 0.84 24.68
CA SER A 55 22.81 1.51 25.32
C SER A 55 22.40 2.81 24.62
N GLN A 56 23.29 3.44 23.87
CA GLN A 56 23.05 4.71 23.18
C GLN A 56 22.46 4.51 21.77
N VAL A 57 22.44 3.28 21.25
CA VAL A 57 21.87 3.00 19.93
C VAL A 57 20.35 2.80 20.07
N PRO A 58 19.52 3.68 19.47
CA PRO A 58 18.07 3.54 19.58
C PRO A 58 17.61 2.28 18.84
N SER A 59 16.58 1.62 19.38
CA SER A 59 15.87 0.56 18.66
C SER A 59 15.16 1.19 17.45
N ARG A 60 15.42 0.66 16.26
CA ARG A 60 14.79 1.08 15.02
C ARG A 60 14.16 -0.11 14.33
N TYR A 61 12.95 0.08 13.86
CA TYR A 61 12.22 -0.93 13.10
C TYR A 61 12.22 -0.53 11.64
N LEU A 62 12.60 -1.49 10.81
CA LEU A 62 12.50 -1.44 9.37
C LEU A 62 11.36 -2.37 8.96
N TYR A 63 10.31 -1.80 8.41
CA TYR A 63 9.20 -2.54 7.85
C TYR A 63 9.43 -2.64 6.36
N THR A 64 9.27 -3.84 5.79
CA THR A 64 9.31 -4.04 4.34
C THR A 64 8.07 -4.77 3.90
N LEU A 65 7.27 -4.09 3.08
CA LEU A 65 6.04 -4.57 2.48
C LEU A 65 6.30 -5.02 1.04
N GLN A 66 5.79 -6.22 0.72
CA GLN A 66 5.70 -6.75 -0.63
C GLN A 66 4.25 -7.10 -0.92
N LEU A 67 3.78 -6.70 -2.10
CA LEU A 67 2.39 -6.84 -2.54
C LEU A 67 2.38 -7.60 -3.86
N SER A 68 1.45 -8.54 -4.03
CA SER A 68 1.41 -9.39 -5.23
C SER A 68 1.12 -8.61 -6.51
N TYR A 69 0.36 -7.52 -6.42
CA TYR A 69 0.01 -6.67 -7.56
C TYR A 69 1.13 -5.68 -7.93
N LEU A 70 2.19 -5.58 -7.13
CA LEU A 70 3.41 -4.82 -7.44
C LEU A 70 4.59 -5.77 -7.59
N PRO A 71 4.62 -6.61 -8.66
CA PRO A 71 5.65 -7.62 -8.82
C PRO A 71 7.03 -6.98 -8.92
N GLY A 72 7.98 -7.54 -8.18
CA GLY A 72 9.36 -7.06 -8.15
C GLY A 72 9.58 -5.76 -7.36
N LYS A 73 8.53 -5.10 -6.87
CA LYS A 73 8.69 -3.92 -6.00
C LYS A 73 8.66 -4.34 -4.53
N ALA A 74 9.51 -3.72 -3.73
CA ALA A 74 9.47 -3.80 -2.28
C ALA A 74 9.52 -2.40 -1.68
N ILE A 75 8.55 -2.11 -0.83
CA ILE A 75 8.39 -0.82 -0.17
C ILE A 75 8.91 -0.99 1.25
N SER A 76 9.81 -0.11 1.68
CA SER A 76 10.37 -0.16 3.03
C SER A 76 10.24 1.15 3.74
N ILE A 77 9.89 1.12 5.02
CA ILE A 77 9.86 2.29 5.89
C ILE A 77 10.70 2.07 7.14
N ILE A 78 11.37 3.13 7.61
CA ILE A 78 12.13 3.13 8.86
C ILE A 78 11.50 4.12 9.83
N ASN A 79 11.11 3.61 11.01
CA ASN A 79 10.55 4.40 12.11
C ASN A 79 9.44 5.37 11.67
N ASN A 80 8.63 5.02 10.66
CA ASN A 80 7.53 5.85 10.18
C ASN A 80 7.96 7.28 9.79
N THR A 81 9.20 7.46 9.32
CA THR A 81 9.74 8.79 8.94
C THR A 81 10.37 8.83 7.57
N LYS A 82 10.87 7.70 7.09
CA LYS A 82 11.56 7.58 5.81
C LYS A 82 11.08 6.35 5.09
N ALA A 83 10.90 6.48 3.78
CA ALA A 83 10.52 5.41 2.90
C ALA A 83 11.57 5.18 1.81
N LEU A 84 11.58 3.96 1.30
CA LEU A 84 12.41 3.52 0.19
C LEU A 84 11.57 2.54 -0.65
N VAL A 85 11.42 2.83 -1.93
CA VAL A 85 10.85 1.91 -2.90
C VAL A 85 12.00 1.32 -3.71
N THR A 86 12.07 0.00 -3.75
CA THR A 86 13.06 -0.73 -4.56
C THR A 86 12.35 -1.56 -5.61
N THR A 87 12.97 -1.72 -6.77
CA THR A 87 12.45 -2.59 -7.85
C THR A 87 13.53 -3.57 -8.28
N THR A 88 13.13 -4.82 -8.53
CA THR A 88 14.00 -5.89 -9.05
C THR A 88 13.88 -6.08 -10.56
N GLN A 89 12.86 -5.47 -11.15
CA GLN A 89 12.57 -5.57 -12.58
C GLN A 89 12.39 -4.16 -13.14
N LEU A 90 13.13 -3.87 -14.21
CA LEU A 90 12.76 -2.83 -15.15
C LEU A 90 11.78 -3.48 -16.13
N LYS A 91 10.52 -3.02 -16.14
CA LYS A 91 9.62 -3.43 -17.21
C LYS A 91 10.17 -2.82 -18.52
N ASN A 92 10.56 -3.67 -19.46
CA ASN A 92 10.50 -3.31 -20.87
C ASN A 92 9.00 -3.23 -21.20
N GLU A 93 8.54 -2.09 -21.70
CA GLU A 93 7.12 -1.77 -21.94
C GLU A 93 6.47 -2.61 -23.07
N GLU A 94 7.06 -3.72 -23.51
CA GLU A 94 6.62 -4.40 -24.73
C GLU A 94 5.49 -5.43 -24.57
N LYS A 95 4.99 -5.69 -23.34
CA LYS A 95 3.79 -6.53 -23.16
C LYS A 95 2.87 -6.01 -22.07
N ALA A 96 2.35 -4.79 -22.27
CA ALA A 96 1.07 -4.40 -21.70
C ALA A 96 -0.03 -5.26 -22.36
N THR A 97 -0.40 -6.35 -21.70
CA THR A 97 -1.63 -7.08 -22.04
C THR A 97 -2.83 -6.21 -21.65
N ASN A 98 -3.34 -5.39 -22.58
CA ASN A 98 -4.72 -4.88 -22.77
C ASN A 98 -5.68 -4.66 -21.57
N TYR A 99 -5.20 -4.48 -20.34
CA TYR A 99 -6.05 -4.27 -19.15
C TYR A 99 -5.52 -3.20 -18.18
N ASP A 100 -4.71 -2.26 -18.65
CA ASP A 100 -4.34 -1.09 -17.84
C ASP A 100 -4.89 0.17 -18.52
N LEU A 101 -6.04 0.62 -18.00
CA LEU A 101 -6.60 1.94 -18.25
C LEU A 101 -5.60 3.00 -17.76
N GLU A 102 -5.05 3.72 -18.73
CA GLU A 102 -4.74 5.15 -18.74
C GLU A 102 -4.90 5.88 -17.38
N ASP A 103 -3.88 5.87 -16.52
CA ASP A 103 -3.59 7.00 -15.62
C ASP A 103 -2.20 6.93 -14.92
N THR A 104 -1.15 6.55 -15.64
CA THR A 104 0.22 6.82 -15.16
C THR A 104 0.72 8.08 -15.87
N THR A 105 0.48 9.20 -15.20
CA THR A 105 1.04 10.53 -15.47
C THR A 105 2.48 10.48 -15.96
N GLU A 106 2.78 11.30 -16.96
CA GLU A 106 4.05 11.54 -17.67
C GLU A 106 5.34 11.69 -16.81
N VAL A 107 5.23 11.68 -15.48
CA VAL A 107 6.36 11.73 -14.54
C VAL A 107 7.09 10.38 -14.46
N ASP A 108 6.35 9.26 -14.59
CA ASP A 108 6.95 7.92 -14.57
C ASP A 108 7.81 7.64 -15.82
N SER A 109 7.54 8.29 -16.96
CA SER A 109 8.35 8.08 -18.18
C SER A 109 9.73 8.74 -18.06
N VAL A 110 9.81 9.97 -17.56
CA VAL A 110 11.07 10.73 -17.47
C VAL A 110 12.02 10.17 -16.40
N GLU A 111 11.50 9.73 -15.25
CA GLU A 111 12.34 9.11 -14.21
C GLU A 111 12.82 7.71 -14.62
N ASN A 112 11.97 6.93 -15.31
CA ASN A 112 12.39 5.66 -15.87
C ASN A 112 13.40 5.83 -16.99
N ASP A 113 13.35 6.90 -17.78
CA ASP A 113 14.36 7.20 -18.80
C ASP A 113 15.73 7.50 -18.18
N ARG A 114 15.78 8.22 -17.06
CA ARG A 114 17.04 8.45 -16.32
C ARG A 114 17.61 7.16 -15.74
N LEU A 115 16.76 6.29 -15.19
CA LEU A 115 17.16 4.98 -14.70
C LEU A 115 17.67 4.11 -15.86
N ARG A 116 16.92 4.03 -16.97
CA ARG A 116 17.33 3.32 -18.20
C ARG A 116 18.71 3.80 -18.68
N ASN A 117 18.91 5.11 -18.78
CA ASN A 117 20.20 5.71 -19.15
C ASN A 117 21.33 5.32 -18.17
N GLN A 118 21.07 5.22 -16.87
CA GLN A 118 22.07 4.76 -15.89
C GLN A 118 22.42 3.28 -16.06
N PHE A 119 21.45 2.43 -16.39
CA PHE A 119 21.69 1.03 -16.72
C PHE A 119 22.52 0.91 -18.01
N GLU A 120 22.20 1.68 -19.05
CA GLU A 120 22.98 1.73 -20.30
C GLU A 120 24.42 2.21 -20.08
N CYS A 121 24.64 3.09 -19.11
CA CYS A 121 25.97 3.54 -18.70
C CYS A 121 26.74 2.50 -17.85
N GLY A 122 26.19 1.31 -17.62
CA GLY A 122 26.87 0.23 -16.89
C GLY A 122 26.89 0.38 -15.37
N ALA A 123 26.02 1.22 -14.79
CA ALA A 123 25.93 1.39 -13.33
C ALA A 123 25.39 0.13 -12.60
N ALA A 124 24.76 -0.78 -13.33
CA ALA A 124 24.30 -2.08 -12.84
C ALA A 124 24.70 -3.18 -13.82
N THR A 125 25.19 -4.30 -13.30
CA THR A 125 25.75 -5.41 -14.09
C THR A 125 24.70 -6.26 -14.78
N ASP A 126 23.48 -6.36 -14.23
CA ASP A 126 22.39 -7.17 -14.78
C ASP A 126 21.03 -6.45 -14.61
N ALA A 127 20.11 -6.70 -15.55
CA ALA A 127 18.72 -6.19 -15.50
C ALA A 127 17.84 -6.89 -14.43
N THR A 128 18.42 -7.82 -13.66
CA THR A 128 17.75 -8.56 -12.60
C THR A 128 18.51 -8.39 -11.29
N SER A 129 17.94 -7.66 -10.33
CA SER A 129 18.51 -7.54 -8.99
C SER A 129 17.77 -8.44 -8.00
N ASP A 130 18.47 -8.90 -6.97
CA ASP A 130 17.85 -9.65 -5.87
C ASP A 130 16.80 -8.79 -5.15
N PRO A 131 15.67 -9.38 -4.72
CA PRO A 131 14.69 -8.66 -3.91
C PRO A 131 15.35 -8.04 -2.68
N TRP A 132 14.98 -6.79 -2.39
CA TRP A 132 15.53 -6.03 -1.26
C TRP A 132 15.49 -6.81 0.07
N ASN A 133 14.42 -7.57 0.30
CA ASN A 133 14.30 -8.45 1.45
C ASN A 133 15.37 -9.54 1.52
N VAL A 134 15.71 -10.15 0.38
CA VAL A 134 16.78 -11.14 0.27
C VAL A 134 18.13 -10.47 0.51
N PHE A 135 18.34 -9.28 -0.06
CA PHE A 135 19.55 -8.50 0.16
C PHE A 135 19.78 -8.17 1.64
N ILE A 136 18.77 -7.63 2.34
CA ILE A 136 18.86 -7.37 3.79
C ILE A 136 19.19 -8.67 4.54
N SER A 137 18.45 -9.72 4.22
CA SER A 137 18.53 -11.00 4.91
C SER A 137 19.77 -11.80 4.57
N THR A 138 20.62 -11.40 3.62
CA THR A 138 21.84 -12.16 3.25
C THR A 138 23.11 -11.32 3.40
N LYS A 139 23.04 -10.03 3.05
CA LYS A 139 24.20 -9.12 3.06
C LYS A 139 24.19 -8.17 4.25
N LEU A 140 23.02 -7.82 4.78
CA LEU A 140 22.89 -6.87 5.90
C LEU A 140 22.42 -7.52 7.21
N GLN A 141 22.54 -8.85 7.35
CA GLN A 141 22.14 -9.59 8.55
C GLN A 141 22.82 -9.05 9.83
N SER A 142 24.06 -8.60 9.71
CA SER A 142 24.79 -8.03 10.85
C SER A 142 24.14 -6.72 11.33
N LEU A 143 23.48 -5.96 10.46
CA LEU A 143 22.84 -4.68 10.77
C LEU A 143 21.37 -4.84 11.15
N TRP A 144 20.67 -5.80 10.55
CA TRP A 144 19.23 -5.96 10.65
C TRP A 144 18.86 -7.41 10.94
N ASN A 145 18.14 -7.61 12.03
CA ASN A 145 17.63 -8.92 12.42
C ASN A 145 16.15 -9.02 12.09
N LEU A 146 15.75 -10.01 11.29
CA LEU A 146 14.33 -10.30 11.04
C LEU A 146 13.67 -10.75 12.35
N LYS A 147 12.63 -10.02 12.77
CA LYS A 147 11.87 -10.33 13.99
C LYS A 147 10.58 -11.06 13.70
N GLN A 148 9.84 -10.59 12.70
CA GLN A 148 8.53 -11.12 12.39
C GLN A 148 8.33 -11.11 10.88
N THR A 149 7.53 -12.07 10.40
CA THR A 149 7.04 -12.10 9.02
C THR A 149 5.55 -12.38 9.07
N ILE A 150 4.78 -11.38 8.70
CA ILE A 150 3.33 -11.44 8.59
C ILE A 150 3.00 -11.63 7.11
N LYS A 151 2.15 -12.58 6.80
CA LYS A 151 1.76 -12.88 5.42
C LYS A 151 0.24 -13.01 5.32
N GLY A 152 -0.31 -12.53 4.22
CA GLY A 152 -1.63 -12.89 3.76
C GLY A 152 -1.51 -13.59 2.42
N GLU A 153 -1.96 -14.84 2.34
CA GLU A 153 -1.90 -15.66 1.13
C GLU A 153 -3.30 -16.15 0.75
N GLY A 154 -3.57 -16.28 -0.55
CA GLY A 154 -4.85 -16.78 -1.05
C GLY A 154 -6.02 -15.80 -0.95
N GLY A 155 -5.74 -14.50 -0.81
CA GLY A 155 -6.76 -13.45 -0.81
C GLY A 155 -7.40 -13.22 -2.18
N ASN A 156 -8.45 -12.41 -2.20
CA ASN A 156 -9.16 -12.01 -3.42
C ASN A 156 -9.20 -10.48 -3.54
N SER A 157 -9.10 -9.99 -4.79
CA SER A 157 -9.30 -8.60 -5.18
C SER A 157 -10.66 -8.44 -5.85
N TYR A 158 -11.42 -7.44 -5.44
CA TYR A 158 -12.74 -7.09 -5.93
C TYR A 158 -12.75 -5.63 -6.36
N VAL A 159 -13.50 -5.32 -7.41
CA VAL A 159 -13.90 -3.95 -7.72
C VAL A 159 -15.40 -3.83 -7.49
N VAL A 160 -15.76 -2.88 -6.62
CA VAL A 160 -17.12 -2.60 -6.20
C VAL A 160 -17.49 -1.22 -6.70
N SER A 161 -18.62 -1.12 -7.40
CA SER A 161 -19.15 0.14 -7.89
C SER A 161 -20.41 0.48 -7.09
N LEU A 162 -20.33 1.48 -6.22
CA LEU A 162 -21.50 1.98 -5.51
C LEU A 162 -22.25 2.97 -6.40
N GLY A 163 -23.46 2.60 -6.79
CA GLY A 163 -24.40 3.51 -7.46
C GLY A 163 -25.28 4.19 -6.41
N ASN A 164 -25.15 5.50 -6.25
CA ASN A 164 -26.11 6.27 -5.47
C ASN A 164 -27.37 6.44 -6.33
N ILE A 165 -28.51 5.85 -5.96
CA ILE A 165 -29.79 5.97 -6.71
C ILE A 165 -30.23 7.44 -6.90
N THR A 166 -29.68 8.37 -6.10
CA THR A 166 -30.01 9.81 -6.10
C THR A 166 -28.98 10.73 -6.75
N GLU A 167 -27.77 10.26 -7.07
CA GLU A 167 -26.71 11.08 -7.68
C GLU A 167 -26.06 10.28 -8.81
N SER A 168 -25.98 10.86 -10.00
CA SER A 168 -25.44 10.25 -11.23
C SER A 168 -23.93 9.93 -11.19
N LYS A 169 -23.34 9.80 -10.01
CA LYS A 169 -21.92 9.51 -9.78
C LYS A 169 -21.77 8.08 -9.28
N HIS A 170 -21.10 7.25 -10.08
CA HIS A 170 -20.66 5.92 -9.66
C HIS A 170 -19.32 6.06 -8.94
N GLU A 171 -19.29 5.70 -7.66
CA GLU A 171 -18.04 5.62 -6.90
C GLU A 171 -17.46 4.22 -7.06
N VAL A 172 -16.22 4.14 -7.55
CA VAL A 172 -15.56 2.85 -7.79
C VAL A 172 -14.45 2.63 -6.77
N PHE A 173 -14.55 1.51 -6.06
CA PHE A 173 -13.61 1.10 -5.05
C PHE A 173 -12.99 -0.23 -5.42
N ARG A 174 -11.70 -0.38 -5.14
CA ARG A 174 -11.03 -1.67 -5.16
C ARG A 174 -10.84 -2.16 -3.74
N VAL A 175 -11.37 -3.34 -3.45
CA VAL A 175 -11.35 -3.98 -2.14
C VAL A 175 -10.56 -5.27 -2.23
N ARG A 176 -9.45 -5.37 -1.49
CA ARG A 176 -8.62 -6.58 -1.41
C ARG A 176 -8.74 -7.19 -0.04
N THR A 177 -8.89 -8.50 0.03
CA THR A 177 -9.21 -9.21 1.28
C THR A 177 -8.30 -10.40 1.47
N THR A 178 -7.80 -10.61 2.69
CA THR A 178 -6.98 -11.78 2.99
C THR A 178 -6.93 -12.07 4.48
N ASN A 179 -6.62 -13.32 4.82
CA ASN A 179 -6.37 -13.75 6.19
C ASN A 179 -4.89 -13.51 6.55
N CYS A 180 -4.63 -12.88 7.69
CA CYS A 180 -3.29 -12.59 8.17
C CYS A 180 -2.75 -13.73 9.03
N PHE A 181 -1.55 -14.20 8.71
CA PHE A 181 -0.82 -15.22 9.46
C PHE A 181 0.52 -14.69 9.93
N LEU A 182 0.85 -14.95 11.19
CA LEU A 182 2.18 -14.76 11.77
C LEU A 182 2.74 -16.14 12.12
N HIS A 183 3.82 -16.55 11.45
CA HIS A 183 4.45 -17.87 11.64
C HIS A 183 3.46 -19.05 11.57
N GLY A 184 2.49 -18.98 10.66
CA GLY A 184 1.46 -20.01 10.47
C GLY A 184 0.27 -19.92 11.43
N VAL A 185 0.32 -19.04 12.43
CA VAL A 185 -0.80 -18.78 13.34
C VAL A 185 -1.67 -17.67 12.77
N PHE A 186 -2.97 -17.92 12.66
CA PHE A 186 -3.94 -16.92 12.26
C PHE A 186 -3.97 -15.77 13.27
N LYS A 187 -3.94 -14.52 12.78
CA LYS A 187 -3.91 -13.30 13.61
C LYS A 187 -5.11 -12.39 13.41
N GLY A 188 -5.77 -12.47 12.26
CA GLY A 188 -6.92 -11.64 11.97
C GLY A 188 -7.22 -11.59 10.50
N PHE A 189 -8.25 -10.83 10.16
CA PHE A 189 -8.69 -10.60 8.79
C PHE A 189 -8.29 -9.18 8.36
N LEU A 190 -7.74 -9.04 7.16
CA LEU A 190 -7.27 -7.75 6.64
C LEU A 190 -7.98 -7.42 5.33
N ILE A 191 -8.43 -6.17 5.26
CA ILE A 191 -9.12 -5.59 4.12
C ILE A 191 -8.34 -4.33 3.72
N GLU A 192 -7.88 -4.28 2.48
CA GLU A 192 -7.33 -3.08 1.86
C GLU A 192 -8.39 -2.45 0.96
N ILE A 193 -8.61 -1.16 1.10
CA ILE A 193 -9.61 -0.41 0.34
C ILE A 193 -8.89 0.72 -0.39
N GLU A 194 -9.05 0.77 -1.70
CA GLU A 194 -8.45 1.76 -2.60
C GLU A 194 -9.58 2.50 -3.33
N SER A 195 -9.59 3.83 -3.23
CA SER A 195 -10.54 4.67 -3.98
C SER A 195 -9.98 4.96 -5.38
N LEU A 196 -10.67 4.45 -6.41
CA LEU A 196 -10.29 4.60 -7.81
C LEU A 196 -10.85 5.88 -8.46
N ASP A 197 -11.71 6.62 -7.76
CA ASP A 197 -12.30 7.85 -8.28
C ASP A 197 -11.23 8.90 -8.61
N SER A 198 -11.13 9.25 -9.89
CA SER A 198 -10.55 10.53 -10.31
C SER A 198 -11.56 11.63 -9.98
N LEU A 199 -11.08 12.70 -9.34
CA LEU A 199 -11.92 13.87 -9.03
C LEU A 199 -12.29 14.69 -10.29
N GLU A 200 -11.88 14.21 -11.46
CA GLU A 200 -11.92 14.96 -12.72
C GLU A 200 -13.27 14.83 -13.44
N GLY A 201 -14.07 13.81 -13.12
CA GLY A 201 -15.43 13.63 -13.64
C GLY A 201 -16.43 14.57 -12.98
N ASP A 202 -16.91 15.57 -13.75
CA ASP A 202 -18.08 16.42 -13.48
C ASP A 202 -18.25 16.89 -12.03
N GLN A 203 -17.26 17.63 -11.51
CA GLN A 203 -17.50 18.55 -10.40
C GLN A 203 -18.29 19.76 -10.88
N ASP A 204 -19.26 20.20 -10.09
CA ASP A 204 -19.93 21.48 -10.29
C ASP A 204 -18.90 22.60 -10.39
N ASN A 205 -19.11 23.55 -11.30
CA ASN A 205 -18.17 24.66 -11.56
C ASN A 205 -17.78 25.41 -10.28
N GLU A 206 -18.64 25.44 -9.26
CA GLU A 206 -18.36 26.09 -7.97
C GLU A 206 -17.32 25.34 -7.10
N GLU A 207 -17.29 24.00 -7.12
CA GLU A 207 -16.29 23.22 -6.37
C GLU A 207 -14.91 23.33 -7.03
N LYS A 208 -14.86 23.28 -8.36
CA LYS A 208 -13.61 23.52 -9.12
C LYS A 208 -13.02 24.90 -8.82
N GLU A 209 -13.87 25.92 -8.74
CA GLU A 209 -13.42 27.29 -8.46
C GLU A 209 -12.95 27.47 -7.00
N LYS A 210 -13.55 26.75 -6.04
CA LYS A 210 -13.08 26.73 -4.64
C LYS A 210 -11.74 26.00 -4.51
N ILE A 211 -11.57 24.87 -5.18
CA ILE A 211 -10.34 24.07 -5.19
C ILE A 211 -9.19 24.86 -5.85
N ALA A 212 -9.48 25.60 -6.92
CA ALA A 212 -8.48 26.43 -7.62
C ALA A 212 -7.97 27.62 -6.80
N LYS A 213 -8.70 28.05 -5.76
CA LYS A 213 -8.33 29.17 -4.88
C LYS A 213 -7.58 28.71 -3.61
N MET A 214 -7.47 27.41 -3.39
CA MET A 214 -6.77 26.84 -2.22
C MET A 214 -5.27 26.74 -2.48
N ASP A 215 -4.49 26.89 -1.40
CA ASP A 215 -3.06 26.56 -1.41
C ASP A 215 -2.87 25.06 -1.69
N ASP A 216 -1.77 24.67 -2.34
CA ASP A 216 -1.52 23.30 -2.80
C ASP A 216 -1.64 22.28 -1.66
N LYS A 217 -1.16 22.66 -0.47
CA LYS A 217 -1.26 21.83 0.74
C LYS A 217 -2.70 21.64 1.20
N GLN A 218 -3.51 22.70 1.16
CA GLN A 218 -4.91 22.66 1.59
C GLN A 218 -5.75 21.82 0.62
N ARG A 219 -5.44 21.93 -0.68
CA ARG A 219 -6.06 21.11 -1.72
C ARG A 219 -5.80 19.61 -1.47
N LEU A 220 -4.55 19.22 -1.25
CA LEU A 220 -4.19 17.82 -0.97
C LEU A 220 -4.93 17.26 0.26
N ILE A 221 -4.99 18.03 1.34
CA ILE A 221 -5.71 17.64 2.57
C ILE A 221 -7.22 17.49 2.30
N TYR A 222 -7.81 18.40 1.53
CA TYR A 222 -9.21 18.35 1.16
C TYR A 222 -9.53 17.11 0.33
N GLU A 223 -8.79 16.88 -0.76
CA GLU A 223 -8.96 15.72 -1.64
C GLU A 223 -8.81 14.40 -0.87
N PHE A 224 -7.82 14.32 0.01
CA PHE A 224 -7.62 13.18 0.89
C PHE A 224 -8.82 12.96 1.82
N SER A 225 -9.31 14.01 2.47
CA SER A 225 -10.42 13.94 3.42
C SER A 225 -11.72 13.48 2.76
N VAL A 226 -12.00 13.99 1.55
CA VAL A 226 -13.17 13.57 0.76
C VAL A 226 -13.10 12.07 0.44
N LYS A 227 -11.96 11.59 -0.05
CA LYS A 227 -11.78 10.17 -0.41
C LYS A 227 -11.85 9.24 0.81
N ILE A 228 -11.32 9.65 1.96
CA ILE A 228 -11.45 8.88 3.21
C ILE A 228 -12.91 8.82 3.68
N ASN A 229 -13.67 9.91 3.56
CA ASN A 229 -15.09 9.90 3.92
C ASN A 229 -15.89 8.96 3.00
N LYS A 230 -15.57 8.90 1.71
CA LYS A 230 -16.13 7.90 0.78
C LYS A 230 -15.83 6.46 1.23
N ILE A 231 -14.59 6.17 1.61
CA ILE A 231 -14.21 4.85 2.14
C ILE A 231 -14.99 4.51 3.42
N LYS A 232 -15.17 5.47 4.35
CA LYS A 232 -15.97 5.25 5.56
C LYS A 232 -17.44 4.96 5.22
N ARG A 233 -18.00 5.67 4.25
CA ARG A 233 -19.36 5.42 3.77
C ARG A 233 -19.50 4.03 3.16
N LEU A 234 -18.53 3.56 2.37
CA LEU A 234 -18.50 2.20 1.84
C LEU A 234 -18.54 1.16 2.98
N ILE A 235 -17.70 1.34 4.01
CA ILE A 235 -17.65 0.47 5.19
C ILE A 235 -19.01 0.40 5.88
N GLU A 236 -19.71 1.54 6.00
CA GLU A 236 -21.04 1.61 6.62
C GLU A 236 -22.14 0.98 5.75
N VAL A 237 -22.16 1.27 4.44
CA VAL A 237 -23.19 0.77 3.51
C VAL A 237 -23.08 -0.74 3.34
N CYS A 238 -21.86 -1.25 3.20
CA CYS A 238 -21.60 -2.67 3.03
C CYS A 238 -21.38 -3.39 4.38
N ASP A 239 -21.70 -2.77 5.53
CA ASP A 239 -21.61 -3.40 6.86
C ASP A 239 -20.30 -4.19 7.10
N PHE A 240 -19.16 -3.54 6.83
CA PHE A 240 -17.85 -4.17 6.98
C PHE A 240 -17.57 -4.53 8.46
N PRO A 241 -16.83 -5.63 8.72
CA PRO A 241 -16.53 -6.05 10.08
C PRO A 241 -15.75 -4.98 10.86
N GLN A 242 -16.09 -4.81 12.13
CA GLN A 242 -15.43 -3.83 12.99
C GLN A 242 -13.96 -4.17 13.22
N GLY A 243 -13.08 -3.19 13.01
CA GLY A 243 -11.64 -3.34 13.14
C GLY A 243 -10.91 -2.02 13.24
N LYS A 244 -9.57 -2.10 13.31
CA LYS A 244 -8.69 -0.95 13.29
C LYS A 244 -8.55 -0.45 11.84
N LEU A 245 -9.19 0.67 11.53
CA LEU A 245 -9.04 1.35 10.24
C LEU A 245 -7.82 2.28 10.28
N CYS A 246 -6.85 2.05 9.42
CA CYS A 246 -5.63 2.83 9.27
C CYS A 246 -5.61 3.53 7.91
N PHE A 247 -5.53 4.85 7.93
CA PHE A 247 -5.39 5.71 6.75
C PHE A 247 -4.30 6.77 6.98
N ASN A 248 -3.35 6.50 7.86
CA ASN A 248 -2.27 7.43 8.15
C ASN A 248 -1.41 7.67 6.91
N VAL A 249 -0.89 8.88 6.82
CA VAL A 249 0.02 9.34 5.76
C VAL A 249 1.40 9.52 6.37
N LEU A 250 2.46 9.18 5.63
CA LEU A 250 3.84 9.30 6.12
C LEU A 250 4.29 10.76 6.20
N SER A 251 3.87 11.60 5.27
CA SER A 251 4.20 13.03 5.23
C SER A 251 3.03 13.89 4.77
N ASP A 252 2.65 14.87 5.58
CA ASP A 252 1.62 15.86 5.26
C ASP A 252 2.03 16.82 4.12
N SER A 253 3.31 16.85 3.76
CA SER A 253 3.84 17.74 2.71
C SER A 253 3.91 17.10 1.33
N LYS A 254 3.98 15.77 1.26
CA LYS A 254 4.05 15.01 0.01
C LYS A 254 3.36 13.67 0.22
N LEU A 255 2.21 13.52 -0.42
CA LEU A 255 1.51 12.24 -0.50
C LEU A 255 2.29 11.31 -1.43
N ASP A 256 2.72 10.17 -0.90
CA ASP A 256 3.35 9.11 -1.69
C ASP A 256 2.62 7.81 -1.39
N HIS A 257 1.82 7.39 -2.37
CA HIS A 257 0.95 6.23 -2.27
C HIS A 257 1.65 4.99 -1.73
N TYR A 258 2.86 4.68 -2.20
CA TYR A 258 3.57 3.48 -1.75
C TYR A 258 4.00 3.59 -0.28
N SER A 259 4.56 4.74 0.08
CA SER A 259 5.03 5.03 1.43
C SER A 259 3.88 5.04 2.44
N ASP A 260 2.78 5.68 2.08
CA ASP A 260 1.57 5.77 2.89
C ASP A 260 0.94 4.40 3.09
N LEU A 261 0.87 3.59 2.02
CA LEU A 261 0.38 2.22 2.12
C LEU A 261 1.24 1.38 3.08
N CYS A 262 2.56 1.44 2.97
CA CYS A 262 3.45 0.71 3.88
C CYS A 262 3.29 1.15 5.34
N GLN A 263 3.07 2.45 5.57
CA GLN A 263 2.75 3.03 6.87
C GLN A 263 1.41 2.50 7.42
N GLN A 264 0.37 2.46 6.60
CA GLN A 264 -0.95 1.94 6.99
C GLN A 264 -0.88 0.46 7.39
N TYR A 265 -0.14 -0.35 6.62
CA TYR A 265 0.12 -1.75 6.95
C TYR A 265 0.90 -1.91 8.26
N SER A 266 1.94 -1.10 8.45
CA SER A 266 2.75 -1.17 9.67
C SER A 266 1.92 -0.79 10.90
N ASP A 267 1.04 0.20 10.79
CA ASP A 267 0.16 0.61 11.89
C ASP A 267 -0.96 -0.39 12.13
N ALA A 268 -1.56 -0.95 11.07
CA ALA A 268 -2.65 -1.92 11.20
C ALA A 268 -2.19 -3.23 11.85
N LEU A 269 -0.97 -3.68 11.54
CA LEU A 269 -0.44 -5.00 11.94
C LEU A 269 0.49 -4.97 13.18
N GLN A 270 0.45 -3.90 13.97
CA GLN A 270 1.06 -3.84 15.30
C GLN A 270 0.13 -4.50 16.34
N PHE A 271 0.38 -5.79 16.64
CA PHE A 271 -0.32 -6.56 17.67
C PHE A 271 0.64 -7.31 18.60
#